data_AF-A0A3C1RAA4-F1
#
_entry.id   AF-A0A3C1RAA4-F1
#
_cell.length_a   1.000
_cell.length_b   1.000
_cell.length_c   1.000
_cell.angle_alpha   90.00
_cell.angle_beta   90.00
_cell.angle_gamma   90.00
#
_symmetry.space_group_name_H-M   'P 1'
#
loop_
_entity.id
_entity.type
_entity.pdbx_description
1 polymer ?
#
loop_
_entity_poly.entity_id
_entity_poly.type
_entity_poly.pdbx_seq_one_letter_code
_entity_poly.pdbx_strand_id
1 'polypeptide(L)'
;GAYGGGGSSPTFQFPKGTEEYYKKNYPAFYNLVKNILPNVLKDSNFLKALMEVTGMSKETLEKAFTYGEGPTLQANDIWANGLYDYSISFAKEDLNSISIDITKVLNWYEKANKDPNTIQGVANIFYMTALVGHESAHWGNQIKGPIGDNVSFLRKFNNTAGEPEHGEAFEFKLFNTLYPKATVSNGILHIGQPNNLSKYLNNYVSKNFQMLSNIFQSK
;
A
#
# COMPACT_ATOMS: atom_id res chain seq x y z
N GLY A 1 -31.75 -9.20 21.73
CA GLY A 1 -30.77 -8.39 20.99
C GLY A 1 -29.53 -8.26 21.84
N ALA A 2 -28.39 -8.76 21.35
CA ALA A 2 -27.07 -8.50 21.91
C ALA A 2 -26.02 -8.93 20.86
N TYR A 3 -25.60 -8.00 20.01
CA TYR A 3 -24.40 -8.17 19.19
C TYR A 3 -23.20 -7.69 20.01
N GLY A 4 -22.70 -8.58 20.88
CA GLY A 4 -21.42 -8.43 21.56
C GLY A 4 -20.34 -9.17 20.79
N GLY A 5 -19.85 -8.55 19.72
CA GLY A 5 -18.69 -9.02 18.97
C GLY A 5 -17.68 -7.89 18.91
N GLY A 6 -16.84 -7.78 19.95
CA GLY A 6 -15.67 -6.92 19.95
C GLY A 6 -14.68 -7.42 18.91
N GLY A 7 -14.94 -7.11 17.64
CA GLY A 7 -14.01 -7.33 16.55
C GLY A 7 -12.86 -6.37 16.73
N SER A 8 -11.71 -6.88 17.16
CA SER A 8 -10.44 -6.19 16.96
C SER A 8 -10.33 -5.89 15.47
N SER A 9 -10.59 -4.62 15.13
CA SER A 9 -10.30 -4.12 13.80
C SER A 9 -8.80 -4.35 13.55
N PRO A 10 -8.42 -4.89 12.38
CA PRO A 10 -7.04 -5.33 12.15
C PRO A 10 -6.06 -4.19 12.33
N THR A 11 -4.86 -4.46 12.87
CA THR A 11 -3.74 -3.52 13.17
C THR A 11 -2.39 -3.51 12.31
N PHE A 12 -1.81 -2.37 11.79
CA PHE A 12 -0.67 -2.33 10.83
C PHE A 12 0.58 -2.52 11.66
N GLN A 13 1.09 -3.74 11.70
CA GLN A 13 2.01 -4.15 12.75
C GLN A 13 2.93 -5.25 12.24
N PHE A 14 4.03 -5.48 12.96
CA PHE A 14 4.81 -6.69 12.77
C PHE A 14 4.10 -7.88 13.44
N PRO A 15 4.32 -9.12 12.96
CA PRO A 15 3.85 -10.31 13.65
C PRO A 15 4.17 -10.27 15.15
N LYS A 16 3.23 -10.72 15.98
CA LYS A 16 3.34 -10.59 17.44
C LYS A 16 4.66 -11.19 17.96
N GLY A 17 5.40 -10.43 18.76
CA GLY A 17 6.67 -10.87 19.36
C GLY A 17 7.88 -10.78 18.42
N THR A 18 7.73 -10.26 17.20
CA THR A 18 8.83 -10.15 16.23
C THR A 18 9.40 -8.74 16.08
N GLU A 19 8.89 -7.75 16.83
CA GLU A 19 9.27 -6.34 16.65
C GLU A 19 10.79 -6.11 16.73
N GLU A 20 11.48 -6.70 17.71
CA GLU A 20 12.93 -6.61 17.84
C GLU A 20 13.69 -7.27 16.68
N TYR A 21 13.12 -8.33 16.08
CA TYR A 21 13.68 -8.92 14.86
C TYR A 21 13.61 -7.94 13.69
N TYR A 22 12.49 -7.27 13.47
CA TYR A 22 12.36 -6.28 12.39
C TYR A 22 13.26 -5.07 12.61
N LYS A 23 13.26 -4.54 13.83
CA LYS A 23 14.14 -3.43 14.22
C LYS A 23 15.62 -3.74 13.98
N LYS A 24 16.06 -4.98 14.21
CA LYS A 24 17.45 -5.42 14.01
C LYS A 24 17.78 -5.71 12.55
N ASN A 25 16.93 -6.45 11.84
CA ASN A 25 17.26 -7.02 10.53
C ASN A 25 16.75 -6.17 9.36
N TYR A 26 15.70 -5.39 9.56
CA TYR A 26 15.10 -4.51 8.54
C TYR A 26 14.78 -3.12 9.13
N PRO A 27 15.80 -2.37 9.61
CA PRO A 27 15.59 -1.10 10.31
C PRO A 27 14.90 -0.03 9.45
N ALA A 28 15.13 0.00 8.13
CA ALA A 28 14.43 0.93 7.25
C ALA A 28 12.96 0.57 7.09
N PHE A 29 12.65 -0.72 6.91
CA PHE A 29 11.26 -1.20 6.88
C PHE A 29 10.55 -0.98 8.22
N TYR A 30 11.25 -1.24 9.34
CA TYR A 30 10.77 -0.93 10.68
C TYR A 30 10.36 0.53 10.83
N ASN A 31 11.24 1.45 10.43
CA ASN A 31 10.94 2.88 10.45
C ASN A 31 9.78 3.25 9.51
N LEU A 32 9.71 2.62 8.34
CA LEU A 32 8.62 2.86 7.39
C LEU A 32 7.26 2.53 8.02
N VAL A 33 7.11 1.33 8.59
CA VAL A 33 5.84 0.89 9.17
C VAL A 33 5.40 1.77 10.34
N LYS A 34 6.34 2.15 11.22
CA LYS A 34 5.98 2.90 12.43
C LYS A 34 5.79 4.40 12.20
N ASN A 35 6.63 5.00 11.37
CA ASN A 35 6.77 6.46 11.32
C ASN A 35 6.40 7.07 9.96
N ILE A 36 6.57 6.33 8.85
CA ILE A 36 6.31 6.88 7.51
C ILE A 36 4.90 6.56 7.05
N LEU A 37 4.48 5.30 7.21
CA LEU A 37 3.21 4.80 6.67
C LEU A 37 2.00 5.60 7.18
N PRO A 38 1.87 5.96 8.48
CA PRO A 38 0.74 6.78 8.95
C PRO A 38 0.68 8.15 8.26
N ASN A 39 1.83 8.70 7.90
CA ASN A 39 1.93 10.03 7.32
C ASN A 39 1.54 10.07 5.83
N VAL A 40 1.63 8.95 5.10
CA VAL A 40 1.36 8.95 3.64
C VAL A 40 -0.08 9.36 3.31
N LEU A 41 -1.04 9.15 4.22
CA LEU A 41 -2.43 9.56 4.01
C LEU A 41 -2.64 11.08 4.00
N LYS A 42 -1.62 11.86 4.37
CA LYS A 42 -1.60 13.32 4.16
C LYS A 42 -1.50 13.68 2.67
N ASP A 43 -1.06 12.76 1.82
CA ASP A 43 -1.26 12.86 0.37
C ASP A 43 -2.73 12.58 0.03
N SER A 44 -3.46 13.63 -0.33
CA SER A 44 -4.89 13.54 -0.61
C SER A 44 -5.22 12.66 -1.82
N ASN A 45 -4.33 12.52 -2.80
CA ASN A 45 -4.56 11.62 -3.93
C ASN A 45 -4.40 10.16 -3.50
N PHE A 46 -3.42 9.87 -2.65
CA PHE A 46 -3.21 8.54 -2.07
C PHE A 46 -4.41 8.10 -1.25
N LEU A 47 -4.83 8.94 -0.29
CA LEU A 47 -6.00 8.67 0.54
C LEU A 47 -7.27 8.50 -0.31
N LYS A 48 -7.50 9.41 -1.27
CA LYS A 48 -8.68 9.33 -2.14
C LYS A 48 -8.68 8.07 -3.00
N ALA A 49 -7.54 7.67 -3.56
CA ALA A 49 -7.43 6.44 -4.35
C ALA A 49 -7.80 5.21 -3.50
N LEU A 50 -7.29 5.12 -2.27
CA LEU A 50 -7.67 4.04 -1.34
C LEU A 50 -9.15 4.07 -1.01
N MET A 51 -9.72 5.22 -0.68
CA MET A 51 -11.15 5.34 -0.35
C MET A 51 -12.04 4.87 -1.52
N GLU A 52 -11.70 5.24 -2.75
CA GLU A 52 -12.47 4.88 -3.94
C GLU A 52 -12.40 3.38 -4.25
N VAL A 53 -11.23 2.77 -4.11
CA VAL A 53 -11.04 1.35 -4.41
C VAL A 53 -11.58 0.45 -3.31
N THR A 54 -11.36 0.81 -2.05
CA THR A 54 -11.76 -0.03 -0.91
C THR A 54 -13.18 0.23 -0.42
N GLY A 55 -13.77 1.38 -0.76
CA GLY A 55 -15.04 1.85 -0.19
C GLY A 55 -14.95 2.26 1.29
N MET A 56 -13.75 2.29 1.88
CA MET A 56 -13.55 2.69 3.27
C MET A 56 -13.65 4.21 3.45
N SER A 57 -14.07 4.65 4.65
CA SER A 57 -14.04 6.07 4.98
C SER A 57 -12.61 6.52 5.27
N LYS A 58 -12.41 7.84 5.24
CA LYS A 58 -11.15 8.45 5.68
C LYS A 58 -10.76 7.99 7.08
N GLU A 59 -11.68 8.02 8.03
CA GLU A 59 -11.44 7.61 9.42
C GLU A 59 -11.02 6.14 9.51
N THR A 60 -11.68 5.24 8.77
CA THR A 60 -11.29 3.83 8.71
C THR A 60 -9.88 3.65 8.17
N LEU A 61 -9.49 4.41 7.13
CA LEU A 61 -8.15 4.32 6.57
C LEU A 61 -7.08 4.97 7.46
N GLU A 62 -7.37 6.10 8.09
CA GLU A 62 -6.47 6.73 9.08
C GLU A 62 -6.21 5.81 10.26
N LYS A 63 -7.27 5.12 10.73
CA LYS A 63 -7.15 4.06 11.72
C LYS A 63 -6.29 2.92 11.18
N ALA A 64 -6.60 2.38 10.01
CA ALA A 64 -5.83 1.30 9.39
C ALA A 64 -4.34 1.65 9.25
N PHE A 65 -3.99 2.86 8.82
CA PHE A 65 -2.60 3.29 8.60
C PHE A 65 -1.84 3.66 9.87
N THR A 66 -2.51 3.69 11.02
CA THR A 66 -1.85 3.90 12.31
C THR A 66 -1.14 2.61 12.75
N TYR A 67 0.09 2.73 13.27
CA TYR A 67 0.85 1.57 13.76
C TYR A 67 0.06 0.87 14.84
N GLY A 68 -0.12 -0.44 14.67
CA GLY A 68 -0.99 -1.19 15.54
C GLY A 68 -2.48 -0.92 15.30
N GLU A 69 -2.93 -0.48 14.10
CA GLU A 69 -4.36 -0.28 13.73
C GLU A 69 -4.93 -0.63 12.28
N GLY A 70 -4.16 -1.17 11.28
CA GLY A 70 -4.50 -1.97 10.02
C GLY A 70 -3.97 -3.44 9.72
N PRO A 71 -3.47 -3.88 8.57
CA PRO A 71 -3.06 -5.31 8.38
C PRO A 71 -1.64 -5.65 8.87
N THR A 72 -1.36 -6.87 9.33
CA THR A 72 0.02 -7.27 9.69
C THR A 72 0.93 -7.19 8.46
N LEU A 73 2.06 -6.49 8.58
CA LEU A 73 3.09 -6.42 7.56
C LEU A 73 4.25 -7.34 7.94
N GLN A 74 4.49 -8.33 7.09
CA GLN A 74 5.51 -9.34 7.32
C GLN A 74 6.53 -9.43 6.19
N ALA A 75 7.77 -9.76 6.56
CA ALA A 75 8.86 -10.04 5.66
C ALA A 75 8.87 -11.53 5.35
N ASN A 76 8.53 -11.90 4.11
CA ASN A 76 8.54 -13.28 3.63
C ASN A 76 9.28 -13.37 2.28
N ASP A 77 9.77 -14.55 1.93
CA ASP A 77 10.29 -14.81 0.57
C ASP A 77 9.10 -15.20 -0.30
N ILE A 78 8.69 -14.29 -1.20
CA ILE A 78 7.50 -14.45 -2.04
C ILE A 78 7.82 -14.14 -3.50
N TRP A 79 7.01 -14.69 -4.40
CA TRP A 79 7.25 -14.51 -5.84
C TRP A 79 6.94 -13.08 -6.33
N ALA A 80 5.96 -12.41 -5.71
CA ALA A 80 5.56 -11.03 -6.00
C ALA A 80 6.38 -10.01 -5.16
N ASN A 81 6.18 -8.71 -5.38
CA ASN A 81 6.83 -7.68 -4.55
C ASN A 81 6.13 -7.50 -3.20
N GLY A 82 4.81 -7.53 -3.23
CA GLY A 82 3.92 -7.58 -2.09
C GLY A 82 2.86 -8.65 -2.35
N LEU A 83 2.19 -9.10 -1.29
CA LEU A 83 1.08 -10.02 -1.40
C LEU A 83 0.11 -9.82 -0.23
N TYR A 84 -1.14 -9.54 -0.55
CA TYR A 84 -2.23 -9.79 0.38
C TYR A 84 -2.47 -11.30 0.53
N ASP A 85 -2.02 -11.89 1.64
CA ASP A 85 -1.84 -13.35 1.78
C ASP A 85 -3.14 -14.15 1.59
N TYR A 86 -4.27 -13.61 2.07
CA TYR A 86 -5.59 -14.24 1.93
C TYR A 86 -6.00 -14.48 0.47
N SER A 87 -5.54 -13.63 -0.47
CA SER A 87 -5.88 -13.76 -1.90
C SER A 87 -5.38 -15.07 -2.53
N ILE A 88 -4.41 -15.73 -1.89
CA ILE A 88 -3.84 -17.00 -2.34
C ILE A 88 -4.26 -18.15 -1.43
N SER A 89 -4.19 -17.96 -0.11
CA SER A 89 -4.44 -19.05 0.85
C SER A 89 -5.92 -19.29 1.11
N PHE A 90 -6.75 -18.25 1.00
CA PHE A 90 -8.14 -18.22 1.47
C PHE A 90 -8.33 -18.63 2.95
N ALA A 91 -7.23 -18.67 3.73
CA ALA A 91 -7.23 -19.07 5.13
C ALA A 91 -7.57 -17.87 6.02
N LYS A 92 -8.50 -18.05 6.98
CA LYS A 92 -9.04 -16.91 7.77
C LYS A 92 -7.99 -16.19 8.59
N GLU A 93 -6.96 -16.91 9.01
CA GLU A 93 -5.78 -16.40 9.71
C GLU A 93 -5.00 -15.36 8.87
N ASP A 94 -5.03 -15.47 7.55
CA ASP A 94 -4.32 -14.59 6.63
C ASP A 94 -5.15 -13.37 6.19
N LEU A 95 -6.41 -13.28 6.62
CA LEU A 95 -7.33 -12.21 6.26
C LEU A 95 -6.75 -10.81 6.52
N ASN A 96 -5.84 -10.70 7.49
CA ASN A 96 -5.21 -9.45 7.91
C ASN A 96 -3.69 -9.51 7.80
N SER A 97 -3.17 -10.19 6.77
CA SER A 97 -1.74 -10.35 6.54
C SER A 97 -1.35 -9.86 5.16
N ILE A 98 -0.29 -9.08 5.11
CA ILE A 98 0.38 -8.60 3.90
C ILE A 98 1.86 -8.97 4.00
N SER A 99 2.31 -9.80 3.07
CA SER A 99 3.72 -10.14 2.90
C SER A 99 4.40 -9.15 1.97
N ILE A 100 5.61 -8.72 2.34
CA ILE A 100 6.52 -7.95 1.50
C ILE A 100 7.77 -8.79 1.25
N ASP A 101 8.18 -8.86 -0.02
CA ASP A 101 9.27 -9.74 -0.41
C ASP A 101 10.62 -9.33 0.20
N ILE A 102 11.26 -10.28 0.87
CA ILE A 102 12.59 -10.09 1.45
C ILE A 102 13.62 -9.82 0.35
N THR A 103 13.63 -10.65 -0.69
CA THR A 103 14.77 -10.77 -1.59
C THR A 103 14.89 -9.57 -2.54
N LYS A 104 13.78 -9.16 -3.15
CA LYS A 104 13.69 -8.11 -4.17
C LYS A 104 13.37 -6.75 -3.56
N VAL A 105 12.52 -6.72 -2.53
CA VAL A 105 11.98 -5.45 -2.00
C VAL A 105 12.71 -5.02 -0.73
N LEU A 106 12.65 -5.79 0.35
CA LEU A 106 13.21 -5.34 1.63
C LEU A 106 14.73 -5.20 1.58
N ASN A 107 15.45 -6.18 1.04
CA ASN A 107 16.90 -6.12 0.86
C ASN A 107 17.35 -4.94 0.00
N TRP A 108 16.54 -4.56 -0.99
CA TRP A 108 16.77 -3.36 -1.79
C TRP A 108 16.50 -2.10 -0.95
N TYR A 109 15.36 -2.03 -0.27
CA TYR A 109 14.91 -0.85 0.45
C TYR A 109 15.86 -0.48 1.61
N GLU A 110 16.42 -1.47 2.30
CA GLU A 110 17.44 -1.24 3.33
C GLU A 110 18.67 -0.49 2.78
N LYS A 111 19.06 -0.76 1.53
CA LYS A 111 20.22 -0.15 0.86
C LYS A 111 19.89 1.11 0.06
N ALA A 112 18.63 1.29 -0.33
CA ALA A 112 18.20 2.40 -1.18
C ALA A 112 18.43 3.77 -0.51
N ASN A 113 18.66 4.82 -1.31
CA ASN A 113 18.61 6.19 -0.81
C ASN A 113 17.22 6.46 -0.23
N LYS A 114 17.15 6.98 0.99
CA LYS A 114 15.92 7.30 1.72
C LYS A 114 15.97 8.73 2.28
N ASP A 115 16.83 9.60 1.74
CA ASP A 115 16.88 11.01 2.14
C ASP A 115 15.65 11.74 1.57
N PRO A 116 14.68 12.17 2.42
CA PRO A 116 13.48 12.83 1.94
C PRO A 116 13.77 14.18 1.30
N ASN A 117 14.99 14.74 1.43
CA ASN A 117 15.40 15.97 0.75
C ASN A 117 15.85 15.75 -0.70
N THR A 118 15.83 14.51 -1.21
CA THR A 118 16.23 14.19 -2.57
C THR A 118 15.09 13.54 -3.34
N ILE A 119 14.96 13.85 -4.63
CA ILE A 119 13.93 13.23 -5.51
C ILE A 119 14.04 11.71 -5.47
N GLN A 120 15.25 11.16 -5.51
CA GLN A 120 15.48 9.72 -5.46
C GLN A 120 15.05 9.12 -4.10
N GLY A 121 15.39 9.77 -2.99
CA GLY A 121 14.99 9.30 -1.66
C GLY A 121 13.47 9.33 -1.47
N VAL A 122 12.81 10.40 -1.88
CA VAL A 122 11.34 10.48 -1.89
C VAL A 122 10.73 9.42 -2.80
N ALA A 123 11.30 9.16 -3.98
CA ALA A 123 10.79 8.14 -4.89
C ALA A 123 10.87 6.72 -4.30
N ASN A 124 11.97 6.39 -3.62
CA ASN A 124 12.14 5.09 -2.99
C ASN A 124 11.21 4.90 -1.78
N ILE A 125 11.04 5.93 -0.95
CA ILE A 125 10.07 5.91 0.16
C ILE A 125 8.65 5.78 -0.39
N PHE A 126 8.31 6.61 -1.39
CA PHE A 126 6.98 6.62 -1.98
C PHE A 126 6.64 5.28 -2.66
N TYR A 127 7.61 4.65 -3.34
CA TYR A 127 7.44 3.30 -3.87
C TYR A 127 7.03 2.30 -2.79
N MET A 128 7.72 2.29 -1.65
CA MET A 128 7.36 1.38 -0.55
C MET A 128 5.98 1.66 0.02
N THR A 129 5.62 2.94 0.22
CA THR A 129 4.27 3.27 0.71
C THR A 129 3.20 2.95 -0.32
N ALA A 130 3.47 3.13 -1.61
CA ALA A 130 2.54 2.80 -2.69
C ALA A 130 2.38 1.28 -2.86
N LEU A 131 3.43 0.49 -2.67
CA LEU A 131 3.34 -0.96 -2.60
C LEU A 131 2.45 -1.41 -1.44
N VAL A 132 2.61 -0.81 -0.25
CA VAL A 132 1.70 -1.10 0.87
C VAL A 132 0.27 -0.64 0.56
N GLY A 133 0.09 0.50 -0.12
CA GLY A 133 -1.21 0.96 -0.62
C GLY A 133 -1.85 -0.02 -1.61
N HIS A 134 -1.07 -0.59 -2.52
CA HIS A 134 -1.50 -1.62 -3.46
C HIS A 134 -2.07 -2.83 -2.72
N GLU A 135 -1.31 -3.41 -1.80
CA GLU A 135 -1.79 -4.57 -1.03
C GLU A 135 -2.96 -4.21 -0.10
N SER A 136 -2.98 -2.98 0.43
CA SER A 136 -4.10 -2.46 1.22
C SER A 136 -5.39 -2.35 0.40
N ALA A 137 -5.29 -2.13 -0.91
CA ALA A 137 -6.45 -2.08 -1.79
C ALA A 137 -7.10 -3.47 -1.91
N HIS A 138 -6.30 -4.53 -2.05
CA HIS A 138 -6.76 -5.92 -2.01
C HIS A 138 -7.39 -6.27 -0.66
N TRP A 139 -6.70 -5.97 0.43
CA TRP A 139 -7.20 -6.18 1.80
C TRP A 139 -8.52 -5.43 2.04
N GLY A 140 -8.57 -4.14 1.71
CA GLY A 140 -9.73 -3.31 1.96
C GLY A 140 -10.97 -3.76 1.17
N ASN A 141 -10.76 -4.30 -0.04
CA ASN A 141 -11.83 -4.93 -0.80
C ASN A 141 -12.39 -6.16 -0.08
N GLN A 142 -11.53 -7.00 0.51
CA GLN A 142 -11.98 -8.20 1.23
C GLN A 142 -12.72 -7.86 2.54
N ILE A 143 -12.32 -6.78 3.23
CA ILE A 143 -12.95 -6.37 4.49
C ILE A 143 -14.29 -5.66 4.27
N LYS A 144 -14.39 -4.81 3.24
CA LYS A 144 -15.58 -3.99 3.01
C LYS A 144 -16.06 -4.05 1.57
N GLY A 145 -15.13 -3.87 0.63
CA GLY A 145 -15.45 -3.80 -0.79
C GLY A 145 -15.93 -2.41 -1.24
N PRO A 146 -15.69 -2.08 -2.52
CA PRO A 146 -16.29 -0.92 -3.18
C PRO A 146 -17.82 -1.02 -3.19
N ILE A 147 -18.51 0.13 -3.20
CA ILE A 147 -19.98 0.20 -3.32
C ILE A 147 -20.32 1.05 -4.55
N GLY A 148 -21.40 0.71 -5.26
CA GLY A 148 -21.95 1.52 -6.36
C GLY A 148 -21.04 1.56 -7.60
N ASP A 149 -20.85 2.74 -8.18
CA ASP A 149 -20.13 2.95 -9.44
C ASP A 149 -18.68 2.47 -9.40
N ASN A 150 -18.05 2.42 -8.22
CA ASN A 150 -16.68 1.93 -8.04
C ASN A 150 -16.54 0.44 -8.41
N VAL A 151 -17.61 -0.36 -8.29
CA VAL A 151 -17.62 -1.77 -8.72
C VAL A 151 -17.43 -1.87 -10.23
N SER A 152 -18.06 -0.98 -11.01
CA SER A 152 -17.95 -0.97 -12.47
C SER A 152 -16.56 -0.53 -12.94
N PHE A 153 -15.91 0.36 -12.18
CA PHE A 153 -14.53 0.79 -12.44
C PHE A 153 -13.55 -0.36 -12.23
N LEU A 154 -13.68 -1.09 -11.11
CA LEU A 154 -12.77 -2.18 -10.76
C LEU A 154 -12.81 -3.33 -11.76
N ARG A 155 -13.97 -3.63 -12.34
CA ARG A 155 -14.10 -4.63 -13.41
C ARG A 155 -13.25 -4.34 -14.66
N LYS A 156 -12.79 -3.10 -14.85
CA LYS A 156 -11.88 -2.73 -15.95
C LYS A 156 -10.42 -3.15 -15.69
N PHE A 157 -10.12 -3.58 -14.47
CA PHE A 157 -8.83 -4.13 -14.03
C PHE A 157 -8.90 -5.63 -13.81
N ASN A 158 -9.91 -6.32 -14.37
CA ASN A 158 -10.00 -7.76 -14.25
C ASN A 158 -8.73 -8.44 -14.77
N ASN A 159 -8.17 -9.34 -13.96
CA ASN A 159 -7.09 -10.23 -14.35
C ASN A 159 -7.61 -11.29 -15.36
N THR A 160 -6.73 -12.21 -15.78
CA THR A 160 -7.10 -13.27 -16.73
C THR A 160 -8.16 -14.24 -16.21
N ALA A 161 -8.37 -14.31 -14.89
CA ALA A 161 -9.43 -15.09 -14.26
C ALA A 161 -10.76 -14.32 -14.14
N GLY A 162 -10.81 -13.06 -14.57
CA GLY A 162 -12.00 -12.21 -14.47
C GLY A 162 -12.20 -11.57 -13.09
N GLU A 163 -11.19 -11.63 -12.23
CA GLU A 163 -11.22 -11.04 -10.89
C GLU A 163 -10.58 -9.66 -10.90
N PRO A 164 -11.18 -8.63 -10.28
CA PRO A 164 -10.61 -7.29 -10.27
C PRO A 164 -9.25 -7.24 -9.56
N GLU A 165 -8.25 -6.66 -10.23
CA GLU A 165 -6.96 -6.32 -9.63
C GLU A 165 -7.09 -4.96 -8.90
N HIS A 166 -7.29 -5.01 -7.58
CA HIS A 166 -7.57 -3.81 -6.78
C HIS A 166 -6.32 -2.94 -6.57
N GLY A 167 -5.14 -3.53 -6.53
CA GLY A 167 -3.90 -2.80 -6.37
C GLY A 167 -3.56 -1.93 -7.59
N GLU A 168 -3.68 -2.48 -8.79
CA GLU A 168 -3.55 -1.75 -10.05
C GLU A 168 -4.63 -0.68 -10.20
N ALA A 169 -5.86 -0.96 -9.77
CA ALA A 169 -6.92 0.04 -9.73
C ALA A 169 -6.57 1.21 -8.80
N PHE A 170 -5.94 0.92 -7.64
CA PHE A 170 -5.41 1.94 -6.73
C PHE A 170 -4.30 2.75 -7.39
N GLU A 171 -3.32 2.10 -8.03
CA GLU A 171 -2.20 2.76 -8.72
C GLU A 171 -2.70 3.66 -9.86
N PHE A 172 -3.65 3.16 -10.65
CA PHE A 172 -4.30 3.95 -11.68
C PHE A 172 -4.94 5.19 -11.09
N LYS A 173 -5.76 5.06 -10.04
CA LYS A 173 -6.44 6.20 -9.40
C LYS A 173 -5.44 7.20 -8.83
N LEU A 174 -4.36 6.73 -8.21
CA LEU A 174 -3.30 7.55 -7.65
C LEU A 174 -2.64 8.43 -8.73
N PHE A 175 -2.30 7.85 -9.88
CA PHE A 175 -1.57 8.56 -10.94
C PHE A 175 -2.47 9.25 -11.98
N ASN A 176 -3.74 8.89 -12.09
CA ASN A 176 -4.66 9.41 -13.11
C ASN A 176 -4.84 10.95 -13.03
N THR A 177 -4.55 11.56 -11.88
CA THR A 177 -4.52 13.03 -11.72
C THR A 177 -3.50 13.69 -12.65
N LEU A 178 -2.42 13.00 -13.00
CA LEU A 178 -1.40 13.45 -13.96
C LEU A 178 -1.66 12.97 -15.39
N TYR A 179 -2.52 11.97 -15.55
CA TYR A 179 -2.83 11.35 -16.85
C TYR A 179 -4.35 11.21 -17.07
N PRO A 180 -5.14 12.30 -17.02
CA PRO A 180 -6.61 12.21 -17.03
C PRO A 180 -7.20 11.65 -18.33
N LYS A 181 -6.37 11.45 -19.37
CA LYS A 181 -6.73 10.84 -20.65
C LYS A 181 -6.28 9.38 -20.78
N ALA A 182 -5.67 8.81 -19.74
CA ALA A 182 -5.24 7.42 -19.76
C ALA A 182 -6.44 6.48 -19.88
N THR A 183 -6.33 5.50 -20.78
CA THR A 183 -7.34 4.46 -20.89
C THR A 183 -7.27 3.55 -19.67
N VAL A 184 -8.41 3.32 -19.03
CA VAL A 184 -8.53 2.42 -17.89
C VAL A 184 -8.36 0.98 -18.38
N SER A 185 -7.25 0.34 -18.00
CA SER A 185 -6.92 -1.05 -18.33
C SER A 185 -5.92 -1.60 -17.30
N ASN A 186 -5.92 -2.92 -17.12
CA ASN A 186 -4.86 -3.62 -16.40
C ASN A 186 -3.47 -3.30 -17.02
N GLY A 187 -2.45 -3.16 -16.16
CA GLY A 187 -1.05 -2.91 -16.53
C GLY A 187 -0.73 -1.46 -16.90
N ILE A 188 -1.67 -0.53 -16.71
CA ILE A 188 -1.51 0.89 -17.04
C ILE A 188 -1.36 1.72 -15.78
N LEU A 189 -0.46 2.72 -15.82
CA LEU A 189 -0.14 3.59 -14.67
C LEU A 189 0.32 2.80 -13.44
N HIS A 190 1.23 1.84 -13.61
CA HIS A 190 1.75 1.04 -12.49
C HIS A 190 2.93 1.72 -11.77
N ILE A 191 3.26 1.32 -10.54
CA ILE A 191 4.38 1.86 -9.73
C ILE A 191 5.76 1.39 -10.21
N GLY A 192 5.84 0.22 -10.85
CA GLY A 192 7.10 -0.38 -11.32
C GLY A 192 7.63 -1.43 -10.34
N GLN A 193 8.95 -1.62 -10.31
CA GLN A 193 9.61 -2.62 -9.47
C GLN A 193 10.85 -2.03 -8.79
N PRO A 194 11.40 -2.67 -7.73
CA PRO A 194 12.65 -2.24 -7.13
C PRO A 194 13.75 -2.14 -8.20
N ASN A 195 14.56 -1.08 -8.15
CA ASN A 195 15.57 -0.72 -9.15
C ASN A 195 15.06 -0.33 -10.56
N ASN A 196 13.75 -0.41 -10.83
CA ASN A 196 13.15 0.02 -12.08
C ASN A 196 11.78 0.65 -11.82
N LEU A 197 11.79 1.78 -11.11
CA LEU A 197 10.59 2.55 -10.81
C LEU A 197 9.96 3.06 -12.12
N SER A 198 8.63 3.02 -12.21
CA SER A 198 7.96 3.45 -13.42
C SER A 198 8.11 4.95 -13.66
N LYS A 199 7.99 5.37 -14.93
CA LYS A 199 7.90 6.80 -15.27
C LYS A 199 6.70 7.48 -14.59
N TYR A 200 5.62 6.74 -14.30
CA TYR A 200 4.41 7.28 -13.69
C TYR A 200 4.66 7.68 -12.23
N LEU A 201 5.30 6.78 -11.47
CA LEU A 201 5.73 7.06 -10.11
C LEU A 201 6.75 8.20 -10.07
N ASN A 202 7.78 8.16 -10.92
CA ASN A 202 8.80 9.21 -10.96
C ASN A 202 8.21 10.58 -11.31
N ASN A 203 7.26 10.65 -12.25
CA ASN A 203 6.56 11.88 -12.58
C ASN A 203 5.69 12.37 -11.44
N TYR A 204 5.02 11.46 -10.72
CA TYR A 204 4.22 11.80 -9.55
C TYR A 204 5.08 12.38 -8.42
N VAL A 205 6.20 11.73 -8.12
CA VAL A 205 7.16 12.19 -7.12
C VAL A 205 7.74 13.55 -7.52
N SER A 206 8.16 13.70 -8.78
CA SER A 206 8.73 14.96 -9.26
C SER A 206 7.74 16.12 -9.18
N LYS A 207 6.47 15.87 -9.55
CA LYS A 207 5.42 16.89 -9.51
C LYS A 207 5.04 17.29 -8.08
N ASN A 208 5.11 16.35 -7.14
CA ASN A 208 4.67 16.52 -5.75
C ASN A 208 5.82 16.53 -4.74
N PHE A 209 7.05 16.76 -5.19
CA PHE A 209 8.26 16.53 -4.40
C PHE A 209 8.23 17.24 -3.04
N GLN A 210 7.93 18.54 -3.02
CA GLN A 210 7.94 19.30 -1.76
C GLN A 210 6.91 18.76 -0.76
N MET A 211 5.71 18.42 -1.23
CA MET A 211 4.66 17.85 -0.38
C MET A 211 5.10 16.50 0.18
N LEU A 212 5.56 15.58 -0.67
CA LEU A 212 5.99 14.24 -0.27
C LEU A 212 7.23 14.29 0.64
N SER A 213 8.20 15.15 0.34
CA SER A 213 9.35 15.42 1.20
C SER A 213 8.90 15.83 2.61
N ASN A 214 7.98 16.78 2.73
CA ASN A 214 7.46 17.23 4.02
C ASN A 214 6.70 16.11 4.76
N ILE A 215 5.90 15.33 4.04
CA ILE A 215 5.20 14.17 4.58
C ILE A 215 6.20 13.17 5.18
N PHE A 216 7.28 12.85 4.47
CA PHE A 216 8.26 11.84 4.88
C PHE A 216 9.31 12.34 5.88
N GLN A 217 9.41 13.65 6.11
CA GLN A 217 10.21 14.24 7.19
C GLN A 217 9.47 14.30 8.52
N SER A 218 8.14 14.22 8.49
CA SER A 218 7.30 14.33 9.69
C SER A 218 7.61 13.15 10.63
N LYS A 219 8.18 13.46 11.79
CA LYS A 219 8.40 12.50 12.88
C LYS A 219 7.14 12.28 13.68
#